data_AF-V6S9E6-F1
#
_entry.id   AF-V6S9E6-F1
#
_cell.length_a   1.000
_cell.length_b   1.000
_cell.length_c   1.000
_cell.angle_alpha   90.00
_cell.angle_beta   90.00
_cell.angle_gamma   90.00
#
_symmetry.space_group_name_H-M   'P 1'
#
loop_
_entity.id
_entity.type
_entity.pdbx_description
1 polymer ?
#
loop_
_entity_poly.entity_id
_entity_poly.type
_entity_poly.pdbx_seq_one_letter_code
_entity_poly.pdbx_strand_id
1 'polypeptide(L)'
;MLENFWKKENNFENINPQYKALLTLLMIVLFICFVALSSNLFEQNKKRLEMELDLEYNDVVIEKGRDKNNRNNPYLILSKTNLYHEDSIIWAKIDVGDSLIKQKKSSLLKVIKKDTVIILDYKDVYKYWDNIYRNER
;
A
#
# COMPACT_ATOMS: atom_id res chain seq x y z
N MET A 1 -44.54 -1.02 -32.01
CA MET A 1 -43.50 -0.64 -33.00
C MET A 1 -42.09 -0.69 -32.40
N LEU A 2 -41.90 -0.37 -31.10
CA LEU A 2 -40.62 -0.48 -30.40
C LEU A 2 -40.21 -1.93 -30.03
N GLU A 3 -41.15 -2.85 -29.80
CA GLU A 3 -40.85 -4.25 -29.45
C GLU A 3 -40.13 -5.03 -30.56
N ASN A 4 -40.42 -4.72 -31.82
CA ASN A 4 -39.79 -5.37 -32.97
C ASN A 4 -38.37 -4.87 -33.24
N PHE A 5 -38.02 -3.67 -32.73
CA PHE A 5 -36.66 -3.13 -32.80
C PHE A 5 -35.75 -3.91 -31.83
N TRP A 6 -36.23 -4.12 -30.60
CA TRP A 6 -35.53 -4.91 -29.57
C TRP A 6 -35.39 -6.41 -29.90
N LYS A 7 -36.36 -7.01 -30.60
CA LYS A 7 -36.29 -8.44 -30.99
C LYS A 7 -35.33 -8.72 -32.15
N LYS A 8 -35.04 -7.73 -33.00
CA LYS A 8 -34.19 -7.91 -34.20
C LYS A 8 -32.71 -7.64 -33.92
N GLU A 9 -32.39 -6.89 -32.87
CA GLU A 9 -31.02 -6.45 -32.54
C GLU A 9 -30.28 -7.33 -31.51
N ASN A 10 -30.94 -8.31 -30.90
CA ASN A 10 -30.32 -9.19 -29.88
C ASN A 10 -29.64 -10.46 -30.41
N ASN A 11 -29.21 -10.49 -31.68
CA ASN A 11 -28.44 -11.61 -32.24
C ASN A 11 -26.93 -11.46 -31.97
N PHE A 12 -26.54 -11.27 -30.71
CA PHE A 12 -25.11 -11.29 -30.31
C PHE A 12 -24.43 -12.63 -30.63
N GLU A 13 -25.21 -13.70 -30.81
CA GLU A 13 -24.69 -15.02 -31.18
C GLU A 13 -24.06 -15.05 -32.58
N ASN A 14 -24.54 -14.24 -33.54
CA ASN A 14 -24.09 -14.25 -34.93
C ASN A 14 -22.91 -13.29 -35.23
N ILE A 15 -22.35 -12.65 -34.20
CA ILE A 15 -21.17 -11.80 -34.36
C ILE A 15 -19.95 -12.68 -34.62
N ASN A 16 -19.13 -12.33 -35.63
CA ASN A 16 -17.90 -13.05 -35.96
C ASN A 16 -17.03 -13.22 -34.68
N PRO A 17 -16.54 -14.44 -34.39
CA PRO A 17 -15.71 -14.71 -33.22
C PRO A 17 -14.55 -13.72 -33.01
N GLN A 18 -13.97 -13.20 -34.10
CA GLN A 18 -12.88 -12.22 -34.05
C GLN A 18 -13.34 -10.87 -33.46
N TYR A 19 -14.54 -10.40 -33.81
CA TYR A 19 -15.10 -9.18 -33.23
C TYR A 19 -15.52 -9.37 -31.77
N LYS A 20 -16.00 -10.56 -31.39
CA LYS A 20 -16.26 -10.90 -29.98
C LYS A 20 -14.97 -10.83 -29.16
N ALA A 21 -13.90 -11.45 -29.65
CA ALA A 21 -12.59 -11.43 -28.99
C ALA A 21 -12.02 -10.00 -28.86
N LEU A 22 -12.14 -9.19 -29.92
CA LEU A 22 -11.71 -7.79 -29.90
C LEU A 22 -12.50 -6.97 -28.87
N LEU A 23 -13.82 -7.15 -28.80
CA LEU A 23 -14.67 -6.47 -27.82
C LEU A 23 -14.32 -6.88 -26.38
N THR A 24 -14.11 -8.18 -26.14
CA THR A 24 -13.66 -8.68 -24.83
C THR A 24 -12.31 -8.08 -24.43
N LEU A 25 -11.34 -8.04 -25.34
CA LEU A 25 -10.04 -7.41 -25.08
C LEU A 25 -10.21 -5.92 -24.75
N LEU A 26 -11.04 -5.20 -25.50
CA LEU A 26 -11.31 -3.79 -25.27
C LEU A 26 -11.94 -3.54 -23.89
N MET A 27 -12.88 -4.39 -23.46
CA MET A 27 -13.47 -4.35 -22.13
C MET A 27 -12.43 -4.61 -21.03
N ILE A 28 -11.51 -5.55 -21.22
CA ILE A 28 -10.41 -5.82 -20.28
C ILE A 28 -9.49 -4.60 -20.17
N VAL A 29 -9.11 -3.99 -21.29
CA VAL A 29 -8.27 -2.78 -21.31
C VAL A 29 -8.95 -1.61 -20.60
N LEU A 30 -10.23 -1.37 -20.89
CA LEU A 30 -11.00 -0.33 -20.21
C LEU A 30 -11.09 -0.58 -18.69
N PHE A 31 -11.28 -1.84 -18.28
CA PHE A 31 -11.29 -2.21 -16.87
C PHE A 31 -9.94 -1.97 -16.20
N ILE A 32 -8.83 -2.35 -16.85
CA ILE A 32 -7.47 -2.08 -16.34
C ILE A 32 -7.24 -0.58 -16.21
N CYS A 33 -7.61 0.22 -17.22
CA CYS A 33 -7.49 1.68 -17.18
C CYS A 33 -8.35 2.28 -16.04
N PHE A 34 -9.57 1.79 -15.85
CA PHE A 34 -10.45 2.24 -14.77
C PHE A 34 -9.84 1.93 -13.38
N VAL A 35 -9.29 0.72 -13.19
CA VAL A 35 -8.61 0.34 -11.95
C VAL A 35 -7.35 1.21 -11.72
N ALA A 36 -6.56 1.45 -12.76
CA ALA A 36 -5.37 2.29 -12.66
C ALA A 36 -5.72 3.75 -12.28
N LEU A 37 -6.73 4.34 -12.93
CA LEU A 37 -7.19 5.71 -12.68
C LEU A 37 -7.92 5.88 -11.34
N SER A 38 -8.55 4.82 -10.83
CA SER A 38 -9.23 4.86 -9.51
C SER A 38 -8.27 4.69 -8.33
N SER A 39 -7.01 4.32 -8.57
CA SER A 39 -6.01 4.20 -7.51
C SER A 39 -5.57 5.58 -7.02
N ASN A 40 -6.10 6.00 -5.87
CA ASN A 40 -5.72 7.26 -5.23
C ASN A 40 -4.59 7.01 -4.21
N LEU A 41 -3.36 7.41 -4.54
CA LEU A 41 -2.20 7.27 -3.65
C LEU A 41 -2.42 7.95 -2.28
N PHE A 42 -3.14 9.08 -2.26
CA PHE A 42 -3.49 9.77 -1.02
C PHE A 42 -4.37 8.92 -0.10
N GLU A 43 -5.40 8.27 -0.65
CA GLU A 43 -6.28 7.38 0.13
C GLU A 43 -5.54 6.12 0.60
N GLN A 44 -4.62 5.60 -0.22
CA GLN A 44 -3.76 4.48 0.18
C GLN A 44 -2.83 4.87 1.32
N ASN A 45 -2.23 6.06 1.26
CA ASN A 45 -1.35 6.58 2.31
C ASN A 45 -2.12 6.78 3.62
N LYS A 46 -3.33 7.34 3.56
CA LYS A 46 -4.22 7.48 4.71
C LYS A 46 -4.55 6.13 5.35
N LYS A 47 -4.95 5.13 4.57
CA LYS A 47 -5.24 3.77 5.07
C LYS A 47 -4.01 3.13 5.73
N ARG A 48 -2.83 3.36 5.15
CA ARG A 48 -1.57 2.88 5.74
C ARG A 48 -1.28 3.54 7.09
N LEU A 49 -1.45 4.86 7.20
CA LEU A 49 -1.35 5.54 8.50
C LEU A 49 -2.34 4.97 9.52
N GLU A 50 -3.59 4.70 9.12
CA GLU A 50 -4.59 4.08 10.00
C GLU A 50 -4.13 2.69 10.49
N MET A 51 -3.56 1.86 9.60
CA MET A 51 -2.98 0.58 10.00
C MET A 51 -1.82 0.76 10.99
N GLU A 52 -0.91 1.72 10.75
CA GLU A 52 0.18 2.04 11.68
C GLU A 52 -0.32 2.47 13.07
N LEU A 53 -1.42 3.23 13.12
CA LEU A 53 -2.03 3.65 14.37
C LEU A 53 -2.63 2.48 15.15
N ASP A 54 -3.11 1.44 14.48
CA ASP A 54 -3.70 0.27 15.13
C ASP A 54 -2.68 -0.75 15.66
N LEU A 55 -1.40 -0.61 15.30
CA LEU A 55 -0.32 -1.46 15.77
C LEU A 55 0.12 -1.14 17.20
N GLU A 56 0.50 -2.21 17.92
CA GLU A 56 1.06 -2.17 19.26
C GLU A 56 2.13 -3.26 19.39
N TYR A 57 3.31 -2.87 19.86
CA TYR A 57 4.40 -3.81 20.14
C TYR A 57 5.42 -3.22 21.11
N ASN A 58 6.10 -4.11 21.84
CA ASN A 58 7.26 -3.82 22.66
C ASN A 58 8.26 -4.96 22.45
N ASP A 59 9.21 -4.73 21.56
CA ASP A 59 10.02 -5.78 20.97
C ASP A 59 11.42 -5.28 20.58
N VAL A 60 12.35 -6.21 20.36
CA VAL A 60 13.74 -5.94 19.99
C VAL A 60 13.95 -6.30 18.52
N VAL A 61 14.64 -5.45 17.79
CA VAL A 61 15.03 -5.73 16.40
C VAL A 61 16.15 -6.77 16.39
N ILE A 62 15.88 -7.94 15.81
CA ILE A 62 16.87 -9.03 15.67
C ILE A 62 17.48 -9.08 14.27
N GLU A 63 16.75 -8.62 13.26
CA GLU A 63 17.24 -8.52 11.89
C GLU A 63 16.68 -7.29 11.19
N LYS A 64 17.46 -6.76 10.25
CA LYS A 64 17.10 -5.61 9.42
C LYS A 64 17.59 -5.87 8.01
N GLY A 65 16.71 -5.70 7.02
CA GLY A 65 17.07 -5.97 5.63
C GLY A 65 16.19 -5.24 4.63
N ARG A 66 16.43 -5.57 3.35
CA ARG A 66 15.60 -5.13 2.22
C ARG A 66 15.18 -6.35 1.42
N ASP A 67 13.90 -6.43 1.14
CA ASP A 67 13.35 -7.52 0.33
C ASP A 67 13.62 -7.24 -1.16
N LYS A 68 14.65 -7.90 -1.71
CA LYS A 68 15.05 -7.76 -3.11
C LYS A 68 13.95 -8.22 -4.08
N ASN A 69 13.08 -9.12 -3.64
CA ASN A 69 11.99 -9.65 -4.47
C ASN A 69 10.75 -8.74 -4.41
N ASN A 70 10.68 -7.81 -3.45
CA ASN A 70 9.58 -6.88 -3.27
C ASN A 70 10.07 -5.43 -3.30
N ARG A 71 10.48 -4.94 -4.48
CA ARG A 71 10.87 -3.54 -4.73
C ARG A 71 11.92 -2.97 -3.76
N ASN A 72 12.79 -3.81 -3.18
CA ASN A 72 13.74 -3.41 -2.14
C ASN A 72 13.07 -2.78 -0.91
N ASN A 73 11.84 -3.20 -0.60
CA ASN A 73 11.09 -2.72 0.55
C ASN A 73 11.87 -3.01 1.84
N PRO A 74 12.01 -2.02 2.74
CA PRO A 74 12.65 -2.25 4.01
C PRO A 74 11.82 -3.20 4.88
N TYR A 75 12.50 -4.04 5.65
CA TYR A 75 11.87 -4.84 6.68
C TYR A 75 12.72 -4.91 7.95
N LEU A 76 12.03 -5.22 9.04
CA LEU A 76 12.57 -5.55 10.35
C LEU A 76 12.02 -6.93 10.76
N ILE A 77 12.85 -7.72 11.41
CA ILE A 77 12.42 -8.90 12.16
C ILE A 77 12.55 -8.53 13.63
N LEU A 78 11.45 -8.67 14.37
CA LEU A 78 11.42 -8.39 15.80
C LEU A 78 11.45 -9.71 16.58
N SER A 79 11.98 -9.72 17.79
CA SER A 79 12.22 -10.96 18.55
C SER A 79 10.94 -11.78 18.81
N LYS A 80 9.78 -11.12 18.93
CA LYS A 80 8.46 -11.76 19.11
C LYS A 80 7.62 -11.73 17.84
N THR A 81 8.04 -11.01 16.79
CA THR A 81 7.25 -10.77 15.58
C THR A 81 8.07 -11.07 14.32
N ASN A 82 7.60 -11.99 13.49
CA ASN A 82 8.40 -12.58 12.41
C ASN A 82 8.86 -11.60 11.32
N LEU A 83 7.98 -10.78 10.75
CA LEU A 83 8.39 -9.88 9.67
C LEU A 83 7.50 -8.65 9.65
N TYR A 84 8.14 -7.49 9.69
CA TYR A 84 7.49 -6.19 9.74
C TYR A 84 8.06 -5.30 8.64
N HIS A 85 7.22 -4.88 7.69
CA HIS A 85 7.60 -3.90 6.69
C HIS A 85 7.47 -2.50 7.28
N GLU A 86 8.55 -1.73 7.22
CA GLU A 86 8.63 -0.41 7.82
C GLU A 86 8.83 0.65 6.72
N ASP A 87 8.33 1.86 6.95
CA ASP A 87 8.61 2.99 6.06
C ASP A 87 10.12 3.26 5.97
N SER A 88 10.60 3.58 4.76
CA SER A 88 12.03 3.78 4.51
C SER A 88 12.69 4.86 5.38
N ILE A 89 11.96 5.91 5.75
CA ILE A 89 12.46 7.02 6.58
C ILE A 89 12.61 6.56 8.04
N ILE A 90 11.68 5.75 8.54
CA ILE A 90 11.71 5.21 9.89
C ILE A 90 12.75 4.11 10.00
N TRP A 91 12.73 3.17 9.06
CA TRP A 91 13.68 2.06 8.95
C TRP A 91 15.13 2.54 8.95
N ALA A 92 15.43 3.68 8.31
CA ALA A 92 16.78 4.24 8.28
C ALA A 92 17.32 4.65 9.66
N LYS A 93 16.45 4.86 10.67
CA LYS A 93 16.81 5.33 12.01
C LYS A 93 16.88 4.21 13.06
N ILE A 94 16.48 3.00 12.69
CA ILE A 94 16.40 1.84 13.57
C ILE A 94 17.58 0.91 13.28
N ASP A 95 18.28 0.43 14.29
CA ASP A 95 19.39 -0.51 14.15
C ASP A 95 19.06 -1.86 14.79
N VAL A 96 19.79 -2.91 14.39
CA VAL A 96 19.66 -4.23 15.03
C VAL A 96 20.11 -4.11 16.49
N GLY A 97 19.32 -4.68 17.40
CA GLY A 97 19.50 -4.56 18.84
C GLY A 97 18.70 -3.42 19.49
N ASP A 98 18.12 -2.51 18.71
CA ASP A 98 17.23 -1.47 19.25
C ASP A 98 15.93 -2.08 19.79
N SER A 99 15.41 -1.52 20.88
CA SER A 99 14.06 -1.87 21.36
C SER A 99 13.05 -0.86 20.83
N LEU A 100 11.97 -1.36 20.25
CA LEU A 100 10.91 -0.57 19.68
C LEU A 100 9.66 -0.67 20.53
N ILE A 101 9.10 0.48 20.90
CA ILE A 101 7.84 0.57 21.63
C ILE A 101 6.84 1.39 20.81
N LYS A 102 5.75 0.74 20.45
CA LYS A 102 4.62 1.31 19.74
C LYS A 102 3.35 1.08 20.56
N GLN A 103 2.60 2.15 20.79
CA GLN A 103 1.30 2.08 21.46
C GLN A 103 0.17 2.19 20.45
N LYS A 104 -0.89 1.43 20.70
CA LYS A 104 -2.12 1.51 19.92
C LYS A 104 -2.70 2.93 19.96
N LYS A 105 -3.24 3.39 18.84
CA LYS A 105 -3.78 4.73 18.58
C LYS A 105 -2.78 5.89 18.73
N SER A 106 -1.51 5.61 18.99
CA SER A 106 -0.43 6.60 18.99
C SER A 106 0.26 6.61 17.64
N SER A 107 0.62 7.79 17.12
CA SER A 107 1.49 7.90 15.95
C SER A 107 2.97 7.85 16.31
N LEU A 108 3.30 7.75 17.60
CA LEU A 108 4.68 7.80 18.07
C LEU A 108 5.27 6.39 18.15
N LEU A 109 6.43 6.22 17.54
CA LEU A 109 7.33 5.10 17.72
C LEU A 109 8.49 5.55 18.60
N LYS A 110 8.69 4.86 19.73
CA LYS A 110 9.86 5.06 20.58
C LYS A 110 10.92 4.01 20.22
N VAL A 111 12.08 4.49 19.80
CA VAL A 111 13.26 3.66 19.50
C VAL A 111 14.24 3.85 20.64
N ILE A 112 14.45 2.81 21.42
CA ILE A 112 15.40 2.78 22.53
C ILE A 112 16.69 2.15 22.01
N LYS A 113 17.71 2.99 21.86
CA LYS A 113 19.08 2.60 21.55
C LYS A 113 19.85 2.40 22.85
N LYS A 114 21.08 1.89 22.74
CA LYS A 114 21.97 1.65 23.90
C LYS A 114 22.13 2.89 24.80
N ASP A 115 22.38 4.05 24.21
CA ASP A 115 22.73 5.28 24.93
C ASP A 115 21.71 6.42 24.73
N THR A 116 20.71 6.22 23.88
CA THR A 116 19.76 7.28 23.48
C THR A 116 18.36 6.75 23.24
N VAL A 117 17.38 7.65 23.30
CA VAL A 117 16.00 7.37 22.92
C VAL A 117 15.61 8.34 21.82
N ILE A 118 15.11 7.80 20.71
CA ILE A 118 14.58 8.57 19.59
C ILE A 118 13.07 8.37 19.55
N ILE A 119 12.33 9.47 19.35
CA ILE A 119 10.89 9.43 19.14
C ILE A 119 10.63 9.81 17.69
N LEU A 120 9.92 8.95 16.98
CA LEU A 120 9.55 9.14 15.57
C LEU A 120 8.03 9.26 15.49
N ASP A 121 7.53 10.22 14.74
CA ASP A 121 6.09 10.37 14.48
C ASP A 121 5.75 9.87 13.08
N TYR A 122 4.93 8.82 12.99
CA TYR A 122 4.40 8.33 11.72
C TYR A 122 3.60 9.41 10.99
N LYS A 123 2.88 10.31 11.68
CA LYS A 123 2.15 11.38 11.00
C LYS A 123 3.05 12.29 10.19
N ASP A 124 4.26 12.57 10.66
CA ASP A 124 5.22 13.41 9.94
C ASP A 124 5.71 12.73 8.65
N VAL A 125 5.97 11.43 8.73
CA VAL A 125 6.39 10.60 7.59
C VAL A 125 5.28 10.51 6.55
N TYR A 126 4.05 10.27 6.99
CA TYR A 126 2.90 10.17 6.09
C TYR A 126 2.52 11.52 5.48
N LYS A 127 2.68 12.62 6.23
CA LYS A 127 2.53 13.99 5.69
C LYS A 127 3.58 14.31 4.62
N TYR A 128 4.81 13.83 4.79
CA TYR A 128 5.85 13.95 3.76
C TYR A 128 5.42 13.26 2.46
N TRP A 129 4.91 12.03 2.53
CA TRP A 129 4.40 11.31 1.36
C TRP A 129 3.17 11.98 0.73
N ASP A 130 2.23 12.49 1.55
CA ASP A 130 1.07 13.24 1.05
C ASP A 130 1.48 14.47 0.23
N ASN A 131 2.53 15.18 0.66
CA ASN A 131 3.05 16.33 -0.09
C ASN A 131 3.65 15.91 -1.44
N ILE A 132 4.33 14.77 -1.50
CA ILE A 132 4.85 14.22 -2.77
C ILE A 132 3.68 13.87 -3.69
N TYR A 133 2.71 13.11 -3.20
CA TYR A 133 1.56 12.68 -4.01
C TYR A 133 0.67 13.84 -4.48
N ARG A 134 0.66 14.97 -3.76
CA ARG A 134 -0.04 16.20 -4.19
C ARG A 134 0.73 16.97 -5.25
N ASN A 135 2.06 17.01 -5.18
CA ASN A 135 2.90 17.75 -6.13
C ASN A 135 3.10 17.01 -7.46
N GLU A 136 2.79 15.71 -7.51
CA GLU A 136 2.83 14.89 -8.74
C GLU A 136 1.50 14.89 -9.53
N ARG A 137 0.48 15.64 -9.06
CA ARG A 137 -0.80 15.88 -9.78
C ARG A 137 -0.84 17.26 -10.40
#